data_AF-A0A8S3VAA2-F1
#
_entry.id   AF-A0A8S3VAA2-F1
#
_cell.length_a   1.000
_cell.length_b   1.000
_cell.length_c   1.000
_cell.angle_alpha   90.00
_cell.angle_beta   90.00
_cell.angle_gamma   90.00
#
_symmetry.space_group_name_H-M   'P 1'
#
loop_
_entity.id
_entity.type
_entity.pdbx_description
1 polymer ?
#
loop_
_entity_poly.entity_id
_entity_poly.type
_entity_poly.pdbx_seq_one_letter_code
_entity_poly.pdbx_strand_id
1 'polypeptide(L)'
;MGLQTTKRKSEILLYEYLINESRESMPQKRYIGGSFVEGSEMEGSDHDNMFIYPHVMVTTKSYCTYPLDKVVFLMCPGSRACYTELRFIQDSQIYQNETQLNLLQCLAEKDDRHCYLLSRKYAEAQFTRLKSKVSLPKENMKFIRNGPCASYESGELMSDNVFTLECDDWPPIAAEWKTRARKFEWPDENLRNAVINTKCSLVPIGNPASEDNVRKFEWRISFLLGRKTAYVEP
;
A
#
# COMPACT_ATOMS: atom_id res chain seq x y z
N MET A 1 13.35 15.97 33.07
CA MET A 1 13.50 16.24 31.63
C MET A 1 14.29 15.16 30.86
N GLY A 2 15.02 14.24 31.51
CA GLY A 2 15.81 13.18 30.83
C GLY A 2 15.13 11.83 30.60
N LEU A 3 13.98 11.54 31.22
CA LEU A 3 13.27 10.25 31.07
C LEU A 3 12.46 10.16 29.76
N GLN A 4 11.88 11.28 29.31
CA GLN A 4 11.03 11.33 28.11
C GLN A 4 11.83 11.14 26.81
N THR A 5 13.05 11.66 26.76
CA THR A 5 13.98 11.49 25.63
C THR A 5 14.52 10.07 25.48
N THR A 6 14.74 9.36 26.59
CA THR A 6 15.27 7.99 26.57
C THR A 6 14.19 6.99 26.16
N LYS A 7 12.95 7.20 26.61
CA LYS A 7 11.78 6.40 26.21
C LYS A 7 11.50 6.49 24.70
N ARG A 8 11.53 7.72 24.14
CA ARG A 8 11.38 7.95 22.69
C ARG A 8 12.46 7.27 21.85
N LYS A 9 13.71 7.21 22.34
CA LYS A 9 14.79 6.48 21.65
C LYS A 9 14.55 4.97 21.61
N SER A 10 14.12 4.39 22.73
CA SER A 10 13.81 2.95 22.79
C SER A 10 12.62 2.57 21.89
N GLU A 11 11.61 3.44 21.78
CA GLU A 11 10.46 3.27 20.90
C GLU A 11 10.85 3.35 19.42
N ILE A 12 11.69 4.32 19.05
CA ILE A 12 12.24 4.43 17.69
C ILE A 12 13.04 3.18 17.33
N LEU A 13 13.91 2.69 18.23
CA LEU A 13 14.71 1.49 17.99
C LEU A 13 13.84 0.22 17.86
N LEU A 14 12.81 0.09 18.70
CA LEU A 14 11.86 -1.02 18.61
C LEU A 14 11.09 -0.99 17.29
N TYR A 15 10.65 0.20 16.89
CA TYR A 15 9.98 0.43 15.63
C TYR A 15 10.89 0.13 14.43
N GLU A 16 12.12 0.64 14.43
CA GLU A 16 13.13 0.35 13.40
C GLU A 16 13.44 -1.14 13.32
N TYR A 17 13.58 -1.82 14.45
CA TYR A 17 13.76 -3.28 14.51
C TYR A 17 12.60 -4.03 13.84
N LEU A 18 11.36 -3.69 14.19
CA LEU A 18 10.15 -4.31 13.63
C LEU A 18 10.04 -4.11 12.13
N ILE A 19 10.39 -2.92 11.66
CA ILE A 19 10.43 -2.60 10.24
C ILE A 19 11.57 -3.37 9.57
N ASN A 20 12.76 -3.41 10.15
CA ASN A 20 13.92 -4.05 9.51
C ASN A 20 13.73 -5.56 9.43
N GLU A 21 13.19 -6.22 10.46
CA GLU A 21 12.78 -7.62 10.39
C GLU A 21 11.74 -7.86 9.28
N SER A 22 10.81 -6.93 9.09
CA SER A 22 9.86 -7.00 7.95
C SER A 22 10.56 -6.86 6.59
N ARG A 23 11.60 -6.01 6.49
CA ARG A 23 12.35 -5.68 5.26
C ARG A 23 13.39 -6.72 4.86
N GLU A 24 14.12 -7.30 5.81
CA GLU A 24 15.11 -8.35 5.50
C GLU A 24 14.46 -9.57 4.84
N SER A 25 13.17 -9.78 5.11
CA SER A 25 12.37 -10.81 4.45
C SER A 25 11.80 -10.41 3.08
N MET A 26 11.80 -9.12 2.71
CA MET A 26 11.17 -8.58 1.50
C MET A 26 11.76 -7.21 1.08
N PRO A 27 12.40 -7.09 -0.11
CA PRO A 27 12.72 -5.77 -0.64
C PRO A 27 11.41 -5.04 -0.97
N GLN A 28 10.98 -4.14 -0.08
CA GLN A 28 9.84 -3.26 -0.23
C GLN A 28 10.29 -1.81 -0.18
N LYS A 29 9.63 -0.95 -0.93
CA LYS A 29 9.75 0.50 -0.72
C LYS A 29 8.78 0.89 0.38
N ARG A 30 9.30 1.56 1.42
CA ARG A 30 8.49 2.09 2.51
C ARG A 30 8.31 3.60 2.33
N TYR A 31 7.08 4.04 2.49
CA TYR A 31 6.70 5.44 2.56
C TYR A 31 6.04 5.70 3.92
N ILE A 32 6.45 6.79 4.56
CA ILE A 32 5.84 7.22 5.83
C ILE A 32 4.80 8.28 5.48
N GLY A 33 3.59 8.11 5.98
CA GLY A 33 2.47 9.02 5.80
C GLY A 33 2.05 9.64 7.13
N GLY A 34 0.86 10.23 7.14
CA GLY A 34 0.17 10.62 8.35
C GLY A 34 0.70 11.87 9.02
N SER A 35 0.23 12.08 10.25
CA SER A 35 0.48 13.28 11.05
C SER A 35 1.98 13.54 11.27
N PHE A 36 2.78 12.49 11.34
CA PHE A 36 4.23 12.57 11.51
C PHE A 36 4.93 13.32 10.36
N VAL A 37 4.61 13.02 9.10
CA VAL A 37 5.23 13.70 7.95
C VAL A 37 4.56 15.02 7.59
N GLU A 38 3.30 15.18 7.98
CA GLU A 38 2.51 16.39 7.77
C GLU A 38 2.80 17.50 8.80
N GLY A 39 3.51 17.18 9.89
CA GLY A 39 3.84 18.13 10.95
C GLY A 39 2.70 18.41 11.92
N SER A 40 1.75 17.47 12.03
CA SER A 40 0.57 17.53 12.90
C SER A 40 0.58 16.45 14.00
N GLU A 41 1.75 15.87 14.29
CA GLU A 41 1.96 14.86 15.34
C GLU A 41 1.55 15.38 16.72
N MET A 42 0.75 14.57 17.43
CA MET A 42 0.30 14.81 18.81
C MET A 42 0.51 13.56 19.67
N GLU A 43 0.42 13.69 21.00
CA GLU A 43 0.47 12.54 21.92
C GLU A 43 -0.63 11.52 21.56
N GLY A 44 -0.24 10.25 21.43
CA GLY A 44 -1.12 9.17 20.97
C GLY A 44 -1.23 9.03 19.45
N SER A 45 -0.47 9.80 18.66
CA SER A 45 -0.38 9.57 17.21
C SER A 45 0.25 8.22 16.90
N ASP A 46 -0.28 7.57 15.87
CA ASP A 46 0.25 6.35 15.31
C ASP A 46 1.27 6.62 14.19
N HIS A 47 1.99 5.58 13.82
CA HIS A 47 2.92 5.60 12.70
C HIS A 47 2.30 4.98 11.45
N ASP A 48 1.86 5.82 10.53
CA ASP A 48 1.34 5.44 9.21
C ASP A 48 2.45 5.00 8.25
N ASN A 49 2.42 3.73 7.84
CA ASN A 49 3.35 3.16 6.88
C ASN A 49 2.64 2.62 5.66
N MET A 50 3.16 2.96 4.48
CA MET A 50 2.79 2.31 3.24
C MET A 50 3.99 1.51 2.68
N PHE A 51 3.76 0.23 2.42
CA PHE A 51 4.74 -0.68 1.83
C PHE A 51 4.36 -1.02 0.40
N ILE A 52 5.29 -0.83 -0.53
CA ILE A 52 5.11 -1.10 -1.95
C ILE A 52 6.03 -2.23 -2.38
N TYR A 53 5.45 -3.23 -3.06
CA TYR A 53 6.17 -4.35 -3.64
C TYR A 53 6.76 -3.99 -5.01
N PRO A 54 8.09 -3.92 -5.17
CA PRO A 54 8.71 -3.49 -6.42
C PRO A 54 8.65 -4.54 -7.54
N HIS A 55 8.27 -5.78 -7.23
CA HIS A 55 8.13 -6.88 -8.21
C HIS A 55 6.70 -7.01 -8.76
N VAL A 56 5.76 -6.19 -8.28
CA VAL A 56 4.40 -6.15 -8.79
C VAL A 56 4.22 -4.85 -9.56
N MET A 57 3.69 -4.94 -10.77
CA MET A 57 3.37 -3.82 -11.63
C MET A 57 1.85 -3.76 -11.83
N VAL A 58 1.28 -2.58 -11.63
CA VAL A 58 -0.09 -2.29 -12.07
C VAL A 58 -0.05 -1.25 -13.18
N THR A 59 -0.79 -1.50 -14.26
CA THR A 59 -0.87 -0.61 -15.41
C THR A 59 -2.32 -0.39 -15.83
N THR A 60 -2.55 0.66 -16.62
CA THR A 60 -3.83 0.93 -17.31
C THR A 60 -3.81 0.50 -18.78
N LYS A 61 -2.66 0.04 -19.29
CA LYS A 61 -2.44 -0.29 -20.69
C LYS A 61 -2.51 -1.81 -20.87
N SER A 62 -3.34 -2.29 -21.80
CA SER A 62 -3.52 -3.72 -22.05
C SER A 62 -2.68 -4.30 -23.20
N TYR A 63 -2.05 -3.46 -24.03
CA TYR A 63 -1.37 -3.86 -25.26
C TYR A 63 0.11 -3.46 -25.24
N CYS A 64 0.87 -3.95 -24.26
CA CYS A 64 2.29 -3.65 -24.10
C CYS A 64 3.09 -4.92 -23.80
N THR A 65 4.39 -4.89 -24.14
CA THR A 65 5.34 -5.86 -23.60
C THR A 65 5.67 -5.46 -22.17
N TYR A 66 5.47 -6.37 -21.22
CA TYR A 66 5.76 -6.12 -19.82
C TYR A 66 7.13 -6.69 -19.44
N PRO A 67 7.79 -6.12 -18.41
CA PRO A 67 9.03 -6.68 -17.90
C PRO A 67 8.85 -8.13 -17.43
N LEU A 68 9.79 -9.01 -17.78
CA LEU A 68 9.75 -10.44 -17.42
C LEU A 68 9.97 -10.68 -15.92
N ASP A 69 10.49 -9.68 -15.20
CA ASP A 69 10.73 -9.73 -13.77
C ASP A 69 9.51 -9.31 -12.93
N LYS A 70 8.38 -8.91 -13.55
CA LYS A 70 7.20 -8.42 -12.82
C LYS A 70 6.02 -9.38 -12.91
N VAL A 71 5.28 -9.44 -11.81
CA VAL A 71 3.87 -9.86 -11.82
C VAL A 71 3.03 -8.66 -12.25
N VAL A 72 2.18 -8.82 -13.25
CA VAL A 72 1.50 -7.70 -13.91
C VAL A 72 -0.01 -7.80 -13.74
N PHE A 73 -0.61 -6.68 -13.32
CA PHE A 73 -2.05 -6.49 -13.26
C PHE A 73 -2.49 -5.32 -14.12
N LEU A 74 -3.65 -5.47 -14.75
CA LEU A 74 -4.38 -4.39 -15.40
C LEU A 74 -5.39 -3.79 -14.42
N MET A 75 -5.35 -2.47 -14.29
CA MET A 75 -6.35 -1.67 -13.60
C MET A 75 -7.63 -1.58 -14.44
N CYS A 76 -8.67 -2.24 -13.98
CA CYS A 76 -10.00 -2.24 -14.59
C CYS A 76 -10.92 -1.25 -13.86
N PRO A 77 -11.84 -0.55 -14.56
CA PRO A 77 -12.84 0.28 -13.89
C PRO A 77 -13.58 -0.49 -12.79
N GLY A 78 -13.64 0.05 -11.57
CA GLY A 78 -14.39 -0.56 -10.49
C GLY A 78 -15.88 -0.23 -10.55
N SER A 79 -16.66 -0.80 -9.63
CA SER A 79 -18.11 -0.56 -9.57
C SER A 79 -18.48 0.89 -9.20
N ARG A 80 -17.53 1.63 -8.61
CA ARG A 80 -17.72 2.98 -8.07
C ARG A 80 -16.49 3.86 -8.23
N ALA A 81 -16.72 5.17 -8.18
CA ALA A 81 -15.66 6.17 -8.19
C ALA A 81 -14.62 5.91 -7.08
N CYS A 82 -13.35 6.12 -7.42
CA CYS A 82 -12.18 5.86 -6.55
C CYS A 82 -11.88 4.39 -6.22
N TYR A 83 -12.64 3.44 -6.74
CA TYR A 83 -12.38 2.01 -6.64
C TYR A 83 -12.08 1.41 -8.01
N THR A 84 -11.24 0.38 -8.02
CA THR A 84 -10.80 -0.33 -9.22
C THR A 84 -10.70 -1.82 -8.94
N GLU A 85 -10.60 -2.62 -9.99
CA GLU A 85 -10.35 -4.05 -9.90
C GLU A 85 -9.04 -4.37 -10.62
N LEU A 86 -8.36 -5.42 -10.17
CA LEU A 86 -7.04 -5.77 -10.68
C LEU A 86 -7.09 -7.11 -11.38
N ARG A 87 -7.11 -7.07 -12.71
CA ARG A 87 -7.10 -8.25 -13.56
C ARG A 87 -5.67 -8.74 -13.74
N PHE A 88 -5.44 -10.02 -13.49
CA PHE A 88 -4.14 -10.64 -13.70
C PHE A 88 -3.81 -10.72 -15.21
N ILE A 89 -2.59 -10.36 -15.58
CA ILE A 89 -2.12 -10.34 -16.97
C ILE A 89 -0.95 -11.31 -17.18
N GLN A 90 0.04 -11.25 -16.30
CA GLN A 90 1.29 -11.98 -16.48
C GLN A 90 1.91 -12.33 -15.14
N ASP A 91 2.51 -13.52 -15.05
CA ASP A 91 3.37 -13.88 -13.95
C ASP A 91 4.84 -13.47 -14.18
N SER A 92 5.61 -13.31 -13.11
CA SER A 92 7.05 -13.12 -13.24
C SER A 92 7.70 -14.42 -13.71
N GLN A 93 8.53 -14.32 -14.74
CA GLN A 93 9.32 -15.47 -15.23
C GLN A 93 10.66 -15.61 -14.50
N ILE A 94 11.07 -14.57 -13.76
CA ILE A 94 12.38 -14.48 -13.12
C ILE A 94 12.28 -14.67 -11.62
N TYR A 95 11.28 -14.05 -10.98
CA TYR A 95 11.10 -14.18 -9.53
C TYR A 95 10.13 -15.32 -9.24
N GLN A 96 10.58 -16.29 -8.45
CA GLN A 96 9.78 -17.37 -7.88
C GLN A 96 10.00 -17.43 -6.37
N ASN A 97 9.33 -16.55 -5.63
CA ASN A 97 9.49 -16.43 -4.18
C ASN A 97 8.15 -16.56 -3.44
N GLU A 98 8.25 -16.70 -2.11
CA GLU A 98 7.07 -16.83 -1.23
C GLU A 98 6.09 -15.66 -1.39
N THR A 99 6.58 -14.43 -1.65
CA THR A 99 5.72 -13.26 -1.84
C THR A 99 4.87 -13.35 -3.11
N GLN A 100 5.47 -13.79 -4.22
CA GLN A 100 4.73 -14.06 -5.45
C GLN A 100 3.72 -15.19 -5.24
N LEU A 101 4.12 -16.30 -4.60
CA LEU A 101 3.19 -17.40 -4.31
C LEU A 101 2.00 -16.93 -3.46
N ASN A 102 2.25 -16.13 -2.42
CA ASN A 102 1.20 -15.54 -1.58
C ASN A 102 0.28 -14.61 -2.39
N LEU A 103 0.84 -13.84 -3.33
CA LEU A 103 0.08 -12.97 -4.23
C LEU A 103 -0.80 -13.77 -5.19
N LEU A 104 -0.26 -14.82 -5.83
CA LEU A 104 -0.99 -15.68 -6.76
C LEU A 104 -2.11 -16.46 -6.07
N GLN A 105 -1.91 -16.87 -4.82
CA GLN A 105 -2.98 -17.46 -4.01
C GLN A 105 -4.14 -16.50 -3.77
N CYS A 106 -3.94 -15.19 -3.89
CA CYS A 106 -5.00 -14.20 -3.74
C CYS A 106 -5.85 -13.99 -5.00
N LEU A 107 -5.57 -14.71 -6.09
CA LEU A 107 -6.35 -14.66 -7.32
C LEU A 107 -7.65 -15.46 -7.20
N ALA A 108 -8.70 -14.98 -7.87
CA ALA A 108 -9.91 -15.74 -8.11
C ALA A 108 -10.49 -15.40 -9.48
N GLU A 109 -11.10 -16.39 -10.12
CA GLU A 109 -11.92 -16.19 -11.31
C GLU A 109 -13.13 -15.33 -10.95
N LYS A 110 -13.36 -14.30 -11.76
CA LYS A 110 -14.54 -13.43 -11.65
C LYS A 110 -15.47 -13.62 -12.83
N ASP A 111 -14.90 -13.92 -13.99
CA ASP A 111 -15.55 -14.35 -15.21
C ASP A 111 -14.80 -15.57 -15.75
N ASP A 112 -15.43 -16.35 -16.63
CA ASP A 112 -14.88 -17.63 -17.16
C ASP A 112 -13.57 -17.48 -17.95
N ARG A 113 -12.97 -16.29 -18.01
CA ARG A 113 -11.78 -15.99 -18.82
C ARG A 113 -10.68 -15.26 -18.06
N HIS A 114 -10.98 -14.64 -16.92
CA HIS A 114 -10.04 -13.76 -16.25
C HIS A 114 -10.00 -13.95 -14.73
N CYS A 115 -8.78 -14.00 -14.22
CA CYS A 115 -8.49 -13.97 -12.81
C CYS A 115 -8.30 -12.54 -12.33
N TYR A 116 -8.81 -12.25 -11.14
CA TYR A 116 -8.67 -10.96 -10.47
C TYR A 116 -8.05 -11.14 -9.09
N LEU A 117 -7.30 -10.13 -8.66
CA LEU A 117 -6.69 -10.10 -7.34
C LEU A 117 -7.71 -9.66 -6.28
N LEU A 118 -8.03 -10.57 -5.36
CA LEU A 118 -8.93 -10.29 -4.25
C LEU A 118 -8.25 -9.40 -3.20
N SER A 119 -8.73 -8.18 -3.04
CA SER A 119 -8.21 -7.23 -2.05
C SER A 119 -8.33 -7.78 -0.63
N ARG A 120 -9.46 -8.40 -0.29
CA ARG A 120 -9.70 -8.99 1.04
C ARG A 120 -8.70 -10.10 1.36
N LYS A 121 -8.50 -11.05 0.44
CA LYS A 121 -7.60 -12.19 0.62
C LYS A 121 -6.15 -11.72 0.68
N TYR A 122 -5.80 -10.73 -0.14
CA TYR A 122 -4.50 -10.09 -0.09
C TYR A 122 -4.25 -9.42 1.27
N ALA A 123 -5.16 -8.58 1.77
CA ALA A 123 -5.02 -7.95 3.09
C ALA A 123 -4.87 -8.98 4.22
N GLU A 124 -5.62 -10.09 4.16
CA GLU A 124 -5.53 -11.20 5.14
C GLU A 124 -4.17 -11.91 5.09
N ALA A 125 -3.65 -12.17 3.90
CA ALA A 125 -2.33 -12.76 3.71
C ALA A 125 -1.22 -11.85 4.26
N GLN A 126 -1.31 -10.54 4.00
CA GLN A 126 -0.33 -9.58 4.51
C GLN A 126 -0.37 -9.46 6.03
N PHE A 127 -1.57 -9.41 6.62
CA PHE A 127 -1.74 -9.39 8.08
C PHE A 127 -1.17 -10.65 8.75
N THR A 128 -1.48 -11.82 8.20
CA THR A 128 -0.97 -13.11 8.70
C THR A 128 0.55 -13.17 8.62
N ARG A 129 1.10 -12.70 7.49
CA ARG A 129 2.54 -12.64 7.28
C ARG A 129 3.23 -11.71 8.28
N LEU A 130 2.72 -10.49 8.48
CA LEU A 130 3.23 -9.55 9.49
C LEU A 130 3.28 -10.20 10.88
N LYS A 131 2.17 -10.80 11.31
CA LYS A 131 2.08 -11.48 12.62
C LYS A 131 3.04 -12.67 12.76
N SER A 132 3.36 -13.35 11.67
CA SER A 132 4.27 -14.50 11.66
C SER A 132 5.75 -14.12 11.75
N LYS A 133 6.12 -12.95 11.20
CA LYS A 133 7.52 -12.50 11.06
C LYS A 133 8.02 -11.65 12.22
N VAL A 134 7.13 -11.09 13.03
CA VAL A 134 7.55 -10.36 14.22
C VAL A 134 8.11 -11.35 15.26
N SER A 135 9.43 -11.32 15.42
CA SER A 135 10.25 -12.19 16.28
C SER A 135 10.19 -11.81 17.78
N LEU A 136 9.51 -10.70 18.14
CA LEU A 136 9.36 -10.25 19.52
C LEU A 136 8.40 -11.13 20.34
N PRO A 137 8.49 -11.12 21.68
CA PRO A 137 7.50 -11.77 22.54
C PRO A 137 6.10 -11.22 22.24
N LYS A 138 5.28 -12.05 21.57
CA LYS A 138 3.91 -11.70 21.16
C LYS A 138 3.00 -11.34 22.34
N GLU A 139 3.41 -11.69 23.56
CA GLU A 139 2.70 -11.45 24.82
C GLU A 139 2.50 -9.96 25.11
N ASN A 140 3.37 -9.08 24.61
CA ASN A 140 3.26 -7.62 24.77
C ASN A 140 2.80 -6.91 23.50
N MET A 141 2.41 -7.66 22.46
CA MET A 141 2.02 -7.10 21.16
C MET A 141 0.59 -7.48 20.78
N LYS A 142 -0.21 -6.47 20.48
CA LYS A 142 -1.58 -6.65 19.99
C LYS A 142 -1.63 -6.33 18.50
N PHE A 143 -1.88 -7.36 17.70
CA PHE A 143 -2.10 -7.21 16.25
C PHE A 143 -3.57 -6.97 15.95
N ILE A 144 -3.86 -5.96 15.14
CA ILE A 144 -5.22 -5.52 14.83
C ILE A 144 -5.34 -5.36 13.33
N ARG A 145 -6.44 -5.86 12.77
CA ARG A 145 -6.78 -5.61 11.36
C ARG A 145 -7.88 -4.57 11.31
N ASN A 146 -7.56 -3.39 10.79
CA ASN A 146 -8.49 -2.27 10.66
C ASN A 146 -8.56 -1.83 9.20
N GLY A 147 -9.64 -2.19 8.51
CA GLY A 147 -9.78 -1.89 7.09
C GLY A 147 -8.62 -2.45 6.26
N PRO A 148 -7.83 -1.60 5.56
CA PRO A 148 -6.68 -2.05 4.80
C PRO A 148 -5.40 -2.21 5.65
N CYS A 149 -5.41 -1.75 6.89
CA CYS A 149 -4.25 -1.71 7.77
C CYS A 149 -4.05 -3.06 8.47
N ALA A 150 -2.79 -3.48 8.50
CA ALA A 150 -2.26 -4.49 9.40
C ALA A 150 -1.54 -3.76 10.53
N SER A 151 -2.28 -3.46 11.58
CA SER A 151 -1.81 -2.63 12.68
C SER A 151 -1.22 -3.48 13.81
N TYR A 152 -0.32 -2.88 14.58
CA TYR A 152 0.11 -3.44 15.85
C TYR A 152 0.28 -2.37 16.91
N GLU A 153 0.06 -2.76 18.16
CA GLU A 153 0.24 -1.95 19.36
C GLU A 153 1.25 -2.66 20.29
N SER A 154 2.20 -1.90 20.84
CA SER A 154 3.19 -2.37 21.81
C SER A 154 3.52 -1.27 22.80
N GLY A 155 2.83 -1.23 23.94
CA GLY A 155 2.91 -0.11 24.88
C GLY A 155 2.29 1.15 24.27
N GLU A 156 3.04 2.24 24.17
CA GLU A 156 2.63 3.50 23.53
C GLU A 156 2.88 3.51 22.01
N LEU A 157 3.62 2.51 21.48
CA LEU A 157 3.88 2.40 20.05
C LEU A 157 2.66 1.84 19.34
N MET A 158 2.03 2.67 18.50
CA MET A 158 0.98 2.28 17.58
C MET A 158 1.48 2.43 16.14
N SER A 159 1.30 1.40 15.32
CA SER A 159 1.69 1.46 13.91
C SER A 159 0.63 0.87 13.01
N ASP A 160 0.23 1.66 12.02
CA ASP A 160 -0.68 1.28 10.95
C ASP A 160 0.14 0.98 9.69
N ASN A 161 0.06 -0.28 9.22
CA ASN A 161 0.84 -0.74 8.07
C ASN A 161 -0.09 -1.13 6.93
N VAL A 162 0.03 -0.44 5.80
CA VAL A 162 -0.75 -0.71 4.60
C VAL A 162 0.17 -1.25 3.51
N PHE A 163 -0.11 -2.46 3.05
CA PHE A 163 0.61 -3.08 1.94
C PHE A 163 -0.13 -2.76 0.64
N THR A 164 0.47 -1.96 -0.23
CA THR A 164 -0.17 -1.47 -1.45
C THR A 164 0.55 -1.94 -2.70
N LEU A 165 -0.15 -1.82 -3.82
CA LEU A 165 0.41 -2.00 -5.16
C LEU A 165 0.53 -0.64 -5.84
N GLU A 166 1.65 -0.38 -6.49
CA GLU A 166 1.87 0.86 -7.22
C GLU A 166 1.38 0.74 -8.65
N CYS A 167 0.64 1.75 -9.12
CA CYS A 167 0.27 1.91 -10.51
C CYS A 167 1.11 3.03 -11.11
N ASP A 168 1.83 2.71 -12.19
CA ASP A 168 2.73 3.64 -12.86
C ASP A 168 1.98 4.70 -13.69
N ASP A 169 0.73 4.40 -14.07
CA ASP A 169 -0.09 5.31 -14.87
C ASP A 169 -1.05 6.13 -13.99
N TRP A 170 -1.38 7.34 -14.46
CA TRP A 170 -2.45 8.13 -13.86
C TRP A 170 -3.80 7.43 -14.07
N PRO A 171 -4.61 7.23 -13.01
CA PRO A 171 -5.82 6.43 -13.12
C PRO A 171 -6.86 7.15 -13.99
N PRO A 172 -7.54 6.46 -14.92
CA PRO A 172 -8.49 7.09 -15.84
C PRO A 172 -9.62 7.85 -15.14
N ILE A 173 -10.07 7.36 -13.98
CA ILE A 173 -11.12 8.00 -13.16
C ILE A 173 -10.74 9.42 -12.73
N ALA A 174 -9.44 9.73 -12.61
CA ALA A 174 -8.95 11.05 -12.23
C ALA A 174 -8.46 11.87 -13.44
N ALA A 175 -8.71 11.43 -14.68
CA ALA A 175 -8.21 12.10 -15.87
C ALA A 175 -8.72 13.56 -15.96
N GLU A 176 -9.96 13.82 -15.54
CA GLU A 176 -10.54 15.17 -15.49
C GLU A 176 -9.75 16.14 -14.59
N TRP A 177 -9.01 15.63 -13.60
CA TRP A 177 -8.23 16.48 -12.72
C TRP A 177 -7.17 17.26 -13.50
N LYS A 178 -6.63 16.67 -14.58
CA LYS A 178 -5.60 17.27 -15.44
C LYS A 178 -6.11 18.50 -16.18
N THR A 179 -7.36 18.49 -16.60
CA THR A 179 -7.94 19.52 -17.49
C THR A 179 -8.98 20.40 -16.81
N ARG A 180 -9.43 20.07 -15.59
CA ARG A 180 -10.44 20.85 -14.86
C ARG A 180 -10.00 22.30 -14.68
N ALA A 181 -10.89 23.24 -15.02
CA ALA A 181 -10.66 24.67 -14.83
C ALA A 181 -10.30 25.01 -13.38
N ARG A 182 -9.32 25.90 -13.18
CA ARG A 182 -8.84 26.32 -11.86
C ARG A 182 -9.21 27.77 -11.61
N LYS A 183 -9.88 28.03 -10.48
CA LYS A 183 -10.14 29.41 -10.03
C LYS A 183 -8.84 29.96 -9.44
N PHE A 184 -8.44 31.16 -9.85
CA PHE A 184 -7.20 31.83 -9.40
C PHE A 184 -5.92 31.02 -9.68
N GLU A 185 -5.96 30.13 -10.67
CA GLU A 185 -4.82 29.27 -11.06
C GLU A 185 -4.24 28.40 -9.93
N TRP A 186 -5.00 28.16 -8.85
CA TRP A 186 -4.56 27.28 -7.78
C TRP A 186 -5.05 25.82 -7.98
N PRO A 187 -4.18 24.81 -7.77
CA PRO A 187 -2.74 24.91 -7.58
C PRO A 187 -2.03 25.36 -8.87
N ASP A 188 -0.86 26.00 -8.74
CA ASP A 188 -0.08 26.48 -9.88
C ASP A 188 0.36 25.34 -10.81
N GLU A 189 0.83 25.69 -12.01
CA GLU A 189 1.16 24.70 -13.04
C GLU A 189 2.26 23.73 -12.63
N ASN A 190 3.28 24.22 -11.91
CA ASN A 190 4.38 23.37 -11.46
C ASN A 190 3.89 22.34 -10.46
N LEU A 191 3.06 22.76 -9.51
CA LEU A 191 2.44 21.86 -8.54
C LEU A 191 1.47 20.88 -9.21
N ARG A 192 0.72 21.33 -10.23
CA ARG A 192 -0.14 20.42 -11.02
C ARG A 192 0.67 19.35 -11.73
N ASN A 193 1.75 19.73 -12.40
CA ASN A 193 2.62 18.78 -13.09
C ASN A 193 3.29 17.83 -12.12
N ALA A 194 3.73 18.31 -10.96
CA ALA A 194 4.26 17.47 -9.89
C ALA A 194 3.23 16.43 -9.42
N VAL A 195 1.98 16.83 -9.20
CA VAL A 195 0.88 15.93 -8.84
C VAL A 195 0.62 14.89 -9.94
N ILE A 196 0.51 15.31 -11.21
CA ILE A 196 0.21 14.40 -12.33
C ILE A 196 1.31 13.36 -12.54
N ASN A 197 2.55 13.72 -12.23
CA ASN A 197 3.70 12.82 -12.28
C ASN A 197 3.82 11.93 -11.03
N THR A 198 2.96 12.12 -10.02
CA THR A 198 2.89 11.14 -8.92
C THR A 198 2.18 9.88 -9.38
N LYS A 199 2.77 8.74 -9.04
CA LYS A 199 2.14 7.44 -9.19
C LYS A 199 1.05 7.27 -8.13
N CYS A 200 0.00 6.52 -8.45
CA CYS A 200 -1.02 6.17 -7.47
C CYS A 200 -0.75 4.81 -6.83
N SER A 201 -1.25 4.67 -5.60
CA SER A 201 -1.18 3.43 -4.82
C SER A 201 -2.57 2.80 -4.74
N LEU A 202 -2.60 1.48 -4.76
CA LEU A 202 -3.81 0.69 -4.67
C LEU A 202 -3.86 -0.02 -3.33
N VAL A 203 -4.87 0.35 -2.57
CA VAL A 203 -5.06 -0.07 -1.19
C VAL A 203 -6.05 -1.23 -1.16
N PRO A 204 -5.75 -2.35 -0.44
CA PRO A 204 -6.57 -3.56 -0.46
C PRO A 204 -7.82 -3.43 0.41
N ILE A 205 -8.73 -2.55 0.02
CA ILE A 205 -10.03 -2.35 0.65
C ILE A 205 -11.09 -2.05 -0.41
N GLY A 206 -12.21 -2.78 -0.33
CA GLY A 206 -13.37 -2.54 -1.16
C GLY A 206 -14.32 -1.50 -0.57
N ASN A 207 -15.25 -1.02 -1.39
CA ASN A 207 -16.20 -0.03 -0.96
C ASN A 207 -17.19 -0.63 0.06
N PRO A 208 -17.38 -0.02 1.24
CA PRO A 208 -18.28 -0.55 2.27
C PRO A 208 -19.73 -0.74 1.81
N ALA A 209 -20.17 0.05 0.83
CA ALA A 209 -21.52 0.02 0.29
C ALA A 209 -21.68 -0.87 -0.96
N SER A 210 -20.64 -1.59 -1.38
CA SER A 210 -20.72 -2.61 -2.44
C SER A 210 -21.12 -3.96 -1.85
N GLU A 211 -21.83 -4.77 -2.62
CA GLU A 211 -22.15 -6.16 -2.26
C GLU A 211 -20.87 -6.99 -2.08
N ASP A 212 -20.91 -8.02 -1.23
CA ASP A 212 -19.70 -8.79 -0.85
C ASP A 212 -19.00 -9.50 -2.01
N ASN A 213 -19.79 -9.99 -2.98
CA ASN A 213 -19.30 -10.62 -4.20
C ASN A 213 -18.48 -9.65 -5.09
N VAL A 214 -18.76 -8.34 -5.05
CA VAL A 214 -18.03 -7.29 -5.77
C VAL A 214 -16.93 -6.70 -4.89
N ARG A 215 -17.26 -6.34 -3.65
CA ARG A 215 -16.39 -5.67 -2.67
C ARG A 215 -15.06 -6.38 -2.47
N LYS A 216 -15.04 -7.72 -2.53
CA LYS A 216 -13.82 -8.53 -2.38
C LYS A 216 -12.79 -8.35 -3.50
N PHE A 217 -13.18 -7.83 -4.66
CA PHE A 217 -12.32 -7.54 -5.81
C PHE A 217 -11.90 -6.08 -5.89
N GLU A 218 -12.53 -5.20 -5.12
CA GLU A 218 -12.31 -3.77 -5.20
C GLU A 218 -11.05 -3.35 -4.43
N TRP A 219 -10.29 -2.47 -5.06
CA TRP A 219 -9.12 -1.79 -4.52
C TRP A 219 -9.37 -0.29 -4.53
N ARG A 220 -9.02 0.39 -3.44
CA ARG A 220 -9.16 1.84 -3.35
C ARG A 220 -7.94 2.53 -3.95
N ILE A 221 -8.17 3.49 -4.84
CA ILE A 221 -7.12 4.34 -5.39
C ILE A 221 -6.74 5.39 -4.35
N SER A 222 -5.44 5.53 -4.11
CA SER A 222 -4.86 6.49 -3.17
C SER A 222 -3.71 7.26 -3.83
N PHE A 223 -3.62 8.54 -3.55
CA PHE A 223 -2.50 9.38 -3.95
C PHE A 223 -1.71 9.75 -2.70
N LEU A 224 -0.46 9.32 -2.61
CA LEU A 224 0.46 9.79 -1.59
C LEU A 224 1.19 11.02 -2.11
N LEU A 225 0.72 12.19 -1.69
CA LEU A 225 1.41 13.45 -1.93
C LEU A 225 2.63 13.53 -0.99
N GLY A 226 3.80 13.90 -1.51
CA GLY A 226 4.97 14.11 -0.65
C GLY A 226 5.61 12.82 -0.13
N ARG A 227 5.99 11.93 -1.05
CA ARG A 227 6.85 10.77 -0.78
C ARG A 227 8.18 11.22 -0.15
N LYS A 228 8.26 11.29 1.17
CA LYS A 228 9.55 11.20 1.87
C LYS A 228 9.90 9.72 1.95
N THR A 229 10.75 9.27 1.03
CA THR A 229 11.49 8.02 1.23
C THR A 229 12.37 8.22 2.45
N ALA A 230 12.05 7.52 3.54
CA ALA A 230 13.04 7.32 4.60
C ALA A 230 14.12 6.40 4.02
N TYR A 231 15.14 6.99 3.40
CA TYR A 231 16.41 6.30 3.19
C TYR A 231 17.05 6.21 4.56
N VAL A 232 16.92 5.05 5.20
CA VAL A 232 17.85 4.65 6.24
C VAL A 232 18.92 3.86 5.49
N GLU A 233 20.08 4.48 5.30
CA GLU A 233 21.27 3.78 4.80
C GLU A 233 21.57 2.58 5.72
N PRO A 234 22.06 1.46 5.16
CA PRO A 234 22.44 0.28 5.96
C PRO A 234 23.52 0.59 6.99
#